data_AF-A0A520JJC4-F1
#
_entry.id   AF-A0A520JJC4-F1
#
_cell.length_a   1.000
_cell.length_b   1.000
_cell.length_c   1.000
_cell.angle_alpha   90.00
_cell.angle_beta   90.00
_cell.angle_gamma   90.00
#
_symmetry.space_group_name_H-M   'P 1'
#
loop_
_entity.id
_entity.type
_entity.pdbx_description
1 polymer ?
#
loop_
_entity_poly.entity_id
_entity_poly.type
_entity_poly.pdbx_seq_one_letter_code
_entity_poly.pdbx_strand_id
1 'polypeptide(L)' 'ADDPFFGNGGYGLIDSWRAAKRPVEFHLFEQGGHGFGMYPKTTTSTGWFDEFTRWMAMHGWLKPAQ' A
#
# COMPACT_ATOMS: atom_id res chain seq x y z
N ALA A 1 -3.16 12.11 1.33
CA ALA A 1 -4.17 11.20 1.88
C ALA A 1 -5.36 12.03 2.31
N ASP A 2 -6.39 12.06 1.48
CA ASP A 2 -7.69 12.66 1.73
C ASP A 2 -8.65 11.71 2.49
N ASP A 3 -8.12 10.63 3.07
CA ASP A 3 -8.87 9.71 3.94
C ASP A 3 -9.25 10.43 5.25
N PRO A 4 -10.55 10.58 5.57
CA PRO A 4 -11.01 11.29 6.77
C PRO A 4 -10.72 10.56 8.08
N PHE A 5 -10.43 9.25 8.06
CA PHE A 5 -10.14 8.45 9.25
C PHE A 5 -8.64 8.36 9.54
N PHE A 6 -7.82 8.24 8.50
CA PHE A 6 -6.39 7.94 8.65
C PHE A 6 -5.45 8.95 7.98
N GLY A 7 -5.96 9.92 7.23
CA GLY A 7 -5.15 10.89 6.48
C GLY A 7 -4.29 11.82 7.35
N ASN A 8 -4.69 12.02 8.60
CA ASN A 8 -4.00 12.90 9.57
C ASN A 8 -3.19 12.13 10.63
N GLY A 9 -3.09 10.80 10.52
CA GLY A 9 -2.29 9.98 11.42
C GLY A 9 -0.79 10.04 11.12
N GLY A 10 0.04 9.74 12.13
CA GLY A 10 1.48 9.55 11.94
C GLY A 10 1.83 8.18 11.33
N TYR A 11 3.09 8.00 10.91
CA TYR A 11 3.57 6.79 10.22
C TYR A 11 4.25 5.77 11.15
N GLY A 12 3.88 5.74 12.43
CA GLY A 12 4.59 4.96 13.47
C GLY A 12 4.66 3.44 13.22
N LEU A 13 3.77 2.90 12.40
CA LEU A 13 3.85 1.50 11.95
C LEU A 13 5.14 1.26 11.14
N ILE A 14 5.50 2.18 10.25
CA ILE A 14 6.71 2.07 9.41
C ILE A 14 7.96 2.10 10.28
N ASP A 15 7.99 3.01 11.26
CA ASP A 15 9.08 3.11 12.21
C ASP A 15 9.21 1.84 13.05
N SER A 16 8.09 1.25 13.48
CA SER A 16 8.06 -0.01 14.23
C SER A 16 8.65 -1.19 13.43
N TRP A 17 8.32 -1.30 12.14
CA TRP A 17 8.90 -2.32 11.25
C TRP A 17 10.41 -2.14 11.06
N ARG A 18 10.85 -0.89 10.87
CA ARG A 18 12.27 -0.54 10.76
C ARG A 18 13.03 -0.86 12.04
N ALA A 19 12.48 -0.49 13.21
CA ALA A 19 13.08 -0.79 14.51
C ALA A 19 13.22 -2.30 14.75
N ALA A 20 12.25 -3.09 14.28
CA ALA A 20 12.29 -4.55 14.30
C ALA A 20 13.23 -5.17 13.25
N LYS A 21 13.91 -4.37 12.43
CA LYS A 21 14.79 -4.80 11.32
C LYS A 21 14.07 -5.72 10.32
N ARG A 22 12.80 -5.43 10.05
CA ARG A 22 11.98 -6.14 9.07
C ARG A 22 11.80 -5.28 7.81
N PRO A 23 11.76 -5.87 6.60
CA PRO A 23 11.51 -5.12 5.38
C PRO A 23 10.08 -4.56 5.39
N VAL A 24 9.91 -3.34 4.92
CA VAL A 24 8.60 -2.67 4.82
C VAL A 24 8.55 -1.85 3.54
N GLU A 25 7.44 -1.96 2.82
CA GLU A 25 7.08 -1.12 1.67
C GLU A 25 5.83 -0.31 2.03
N PHE A 26 5.83 0.99 1.71
CA PHE A 26 4.77 1.91 2.14
C PHE A 26 4.40 2.88 1.02
N HIS A 27 3.13 2.85 0.63
CA HIS A 27 2.58 3.68 -0.43
C HIS A 27 1.46 4.53 0.18
N LEU A 28 1.67 5.86 0.23
CA LEU A 28 0.67 6.81 0.68
C LEU A 28 0.19 7.63 -0.51
N PHE A 29 -1.07 7.48 -0.88
CA PHE A 29 -1.65 8.21 -1.99
C PHE A 29 -2.19 9.57 -1.53
N GLU A 30 -2.08 10.57 -2.41
CA GLU A 30 -2.65 11.89 -2.16
C GLU A 30 -4.17 11.84 -2.08
N GLN A 31 -4.80 11.19 -3.08
CA GLN A 31 -6.25 11.18 -3.32
C GLN A 31 -6.81 9.76 -3.53
N GLY A 32 -8.05 9.56 -3.10
CA GLY A 32 -8.81 8.31 -3.25
C GLY A 32 -9.90 8.13 -2.20
N GLY A 33 -9.80 8.85 -1.08
CA GLY A 33 -10.68 8.73 0.07
C GLY A 33 -10.54 7.39 0.80
N HIS A 34 -11.38 7.21 1.82
CA HIS A 34 -11.41 5.96 2.57
C HIS A 34 -11.94 4.80 1.71
N GLY A 35 -11.26 3.66 1.74
CA GLY A 35 -11.72 2.46 1.03
C GLY A 35 -11.80 2.64 -0.49
N PHE A 36 -10.82 3.32 -1.10
CA PHE A 36 -10.82 3.63 -2.54
C PHE A 36 -11.06 2.40 -3.45
N GLY A 37 -10.72 1.18 -3.04
CA GLY A 37 -11.10 -0.05 -3.75
C GLY A 37 -10.45 -0.21 -5.13
N MET A 38 -11.00 -1.09 -5.98
CA MET A 38 -10.37 -1.52 -7.25
C MET A 38 -11.02 -0.94 -8.52
N TYR A 39 -12.04 -0.08 -8.40
CA TYR A 39 -12.63 0.54 -9.59
C TYR A 39 -11.71 1.61 -10.19
N PRO A 40 -11.69 1.79 -11.53
CA PRO A 40 -10.84 2.78 -12.18
C PRO A 40 -11.13 4.21 -11.70
N LYS A 41 -10.07 4.98 -11.45
CA LYS A 41 -10.11 6.40 -11.07
C LYS A 41 -9.07 7.17 -11.85
N THR A 42 -9.20 8.49 -11.84
CA THR A 42 -8.17 9.41 -12.36
C THR A 42 -7.04 9.66 -11.36
N THR A 43 -7.20 9.21 -10.10
CA THR A 43 -6.21 9.34 -9.03
C THR A 43 -5.15 8.24 -9.11
N THR A 44 -3.95 8.51 -8.59
CA THR A 44 -2.85 7.53 -8.55
C THR A 44 -3.18 6.28 -7.74
N SER A 45 -4.11 6.38 -6.78
CA SER A 45 -4.61 5.23 -6.01
C SER A 45 -5.23 4.14 -6.87
N THR A 46 -5.59 4.40 -8.14
CA THR A 46 -6.03 3.34 -9.07
C THR A 46 -4.97 2.25 -9.30
N GLY A 47 -3.68 2.56 -9.13
CA GLY A 47 -2.57 1.62 -9.35
C GLY A 47 -2.18 0.78 -8.13
N TRP A 48 -2.87 0.92 -6.99
CA TRP A 48 -2.45 0.29 -5.74
C TRP A 48 -2.30 -1.24 -5.83
N PHE A 49 -3.18 -1.90 -6.58
CA PHE A 49 -3.18 -3.34 -6.72
C PHE A 49 -2.00 -3.81 -7.56
N ASP A 50 -1.64 -3.06 -8.60
CA ASP A 50 -0.47 -3.35 -9.43
C ASP A 50 0.81 -3.24 -8.60
N GLU A 51 0.95 -2.21 -7.76
CA GLU A 51 2.08 -2.08 -6.84
C GLU A 51 2.13 -3.25 -5.85
N PHE A 52 1.00 -3.63 -5.25
CA PHE A 52 0.92 -4.77 -4.35
C PHE A 52 1.32 -6.09 -5.03
N THR A 53 0.89 -6.32 -6.27
CA THR A 53 1.26 -7.53 -7.01
C THR A 53 2.74 -7.53 -7.39
N ARG A 54 3.33 -6.39 -7.74
CA ARG A 54 4.78 -6.25 -7.97
C ARG A 54 5.57 -6.58 -6.71
N TRP A 55 5.12 -6.12 -5.54
CA TRP A 55 5.72 -6.47 -4.26
C TRP A 55 5.65 -7.98 -3.99
N MET A 56 4.48 -8.61 -4.19
CA MET A 56 4.36 -10.08 -4.05
C MET A 56 5.26 -10.83 -5.04
N ALA A 57 5.39 -10.33 -6.27
CA ALA A 57 6.27 -10.91 -7.30
C ALA A 57 7.75 -10.83 -6.91
N MET A 58 8.18 -9.68 -6.36
CA MET A 58 9.53 -9.48 -5.83
C MET A 58 9.88 -10.51 -4.74
N HIS A 59 8.90 -10.88 -3.91
CA HIS A 59 9.07 -11.93 -2.89
C HIS A 59 8.85 -13.37 -3.41
N GLY A 60 8.52 -13.53 -4.69
CA GLY A 60 8.33 -14.82 -5.33
C GLY A 60 7.02 -15.54 -4.97
N TRP A 61 6.01 -14.83 -4.46
CA TRP A 61 4.76 -15.42 -3.97
C TRP A 61 3.67 -15.60 -5.03
N LEU A 62 3.88 -15.10 -6.24
CA LEU A 62 2.91 -15.23 -7.34
C LEU A 62 3.04 -16.53 -8.14
N LYS A 63 3.94 -17.44 -7.74
CA LYS A 63 4.09 -18.72 -8.43
C LYS A 63 2.86 -19.60 -8.15
N PRO A 64 2.30 -20.29 -9.16
CA PRO A 64 1.26 -21.29 -8.93
C PRO A 64 1.74 -22.35 -7.94
N ALA A 65 0.83 -22.84 -7.09
CA ALA A 65 1.11 -24.06 -6.34
C ALA A 65 1.37 -25.18 -7.34
N GLN A 66 2.51 -25.86 -7.17
CA GLN A 66 2.95 -26.94 -8.04
C GLN A 66 2.23 -28.25 -7.71
#